data_AF-A0A9N9DPB7-F1
#
_entry.id   AF-A0A9N9DPB7-F1
#
_cell.length_a   1.000
_cell.length_b   1.000
_cell.length_c   1.000
_cell.angle_alpha   90.00
_cell.angle_beta   90.00
_cell.angle_gamma   90.00
#
_symmetry.space_group_name_H-M   'P 1'
#
loop_
_entity.id
_entity.type
_entity.pdbx_description
1 polymer ?
#
loop_
_entity_poly.entity_id
_entity_poly.type
_entity_poly.pdbx_seq_one_letter_code
_entity_poly.pdbx_strand_id
1 'polypeptide(L)'
;MEFPTEFSEETKKQVALCGDMIRNKHRDDDEEIFCNDPLLIIEYNQPGLVSRNITEANVANVIRRTQNYIPIAFPKQHLQQSNSVIAFNSMQTIDEAIRDLYNIYHNTVIGRLNPIVGRVYVVEFRRANTFEVSERFHVFD
;
A
#
# COMPACT_ATOMS: atom_id res chain seq x y z
N MET A 1 18.50 -3.35 4.12
CA MET A 1 17.05 -3.50 3.96
C MET A 1 16.83 -4.47 2.82
N GLU A 2 16.32 -5.65 3.13
CA GLU A 2 16.04 -6.69 2.13
C GLU A 2 14.58 -6.59 1.71
N PHE A 3 14.33 -6.52 0.40
CA PHE A 3 12.99 -6.42 -0.16
C PHE A 3 12.54 -7.77 -0.73
N PRO A 4 11.23 -8.08 -0.69
CA PRO A 4 10.67 -9.21 -1.43
C PRO A 4 11.08 -9.16 -2.91
N THR A 5 11.36 -10.33 -3.49
CA THR A 5 11.70 -10.46 -4.92
C THR A 5 10.56 -10.03 -5.84
N GLU A 6 9.33 -10.09 -5.32
CA GLU A 6 8.08 -9.73 -5.94
C GLU A 6 7.95 -8.22 -6.16
N PHE A 7 8.67 -7.41 -5.37
CA PHE A 7 8.57 -5.97 -5.48
C PHE A 7 9.33 -5.48 -6.72
N SER A 8 8.66 -4.64 -7.48
CA SER A 8 9.32 -3.93 -8.58
C SER A 8 10.44 -3.02 -8.05
N GLU A 9 11.43 -2.69 -8.88
CA GLU A 9 12.48 -1.75 -8.49
C GLU A 9 11.92 -0.36 -8.12
N GLU A 10 10.81 0.05 -8.74
CA GLU A 10 10.14 1.29 -8.38
C GLU A 10 9.48 1.19 -7.00
N THR A 11 8.79 0.09 -6.71
CA THR A 11 8.22 -0.18 -5.39
C THR A 11 9.31 -0.13 -4.32
N LYS A 12 10.46 -0.78 -4.54
CA LYS A 12 11.59 -0.76 -3.59
C LYS A 12 12.08 0.65 -3.32
N LYS A 13 12.22 1.49 -4.35
CA LYS A 13 12.61 2.91 -4.19
C LYS A 13 11.60 3.70 -3.37
N GLN A 14 10.30 3.53 -3.65
CA GLN A 14 9.24 4.24 -2.94
C GLN A 14 9.14 3.80 -1.47
N VAL A 15 9.28 2.50 -1.19
CA VAL A 15 9.28 1.98 0.19
C VAL A 15 10.51 2.47 0.95
N ALA A 16 11.70 2.44 0.33
CA ALA A 16 12.92 2.98 0.95
C ALA A 16 12.75 4.45 1.32
N LEU A 17 12.21 5.25 0.40
CA LEU A 17 11.94 6.66 0.62
C LEU A 17 10.93 6.88 1.74
N CYS A 18 9.78 6.19 1.72
CA CYS A 18 8.78 6.30 2.79
C CYS A 18 9.38 5.88 4.14
N GLY A 19 10.20 4.82 4.16
CA GLY A 19 10.88 4.32 5.35
C GLY A 19 11.84 5.34 5.96
N ASP A 20 12.64 6.05 5.15
CA ASP A 20 13.48 7.16 5.64
C ASP A 20 12.65 8.24 6.33
N MET A 21 11.48 8.54 5.78
CA MET A 21 10.61 9.61 6.28
C MET A 21 9.93 9.22 7.61
N ILE A 22 9.40 7.99 7.68
CA ILE A 22 8.79 7.44 8.89
C ILE A 22 9.82 7.37 10.02
N ARG A 23 11.04 6.89 9.73
CA ARG A 23 12.14 6.90 10.72
C ARG A 23 12.44 8.29 11.26
N ASN A 24 12.53 9.29 10.37
CA ASN A 24 12.79 10.66 10.78
C ASN A 24 11.65 11.24 11.64
N LYS A 25 10.40 10.87 11.37
CA LYS A 25 9.22 11.26 12.17
C LYS A 25 9.28 10.69 13.59
N HIS A 26 9.72 9.44 13.74
CA HIS A 26 9.73 8.69 15.02
C HIS A 26 11.13 8.58 15.65
N ARG A 27 12.06 9.46 15.29
CA ARG A 27 13.47 9.39 15.74
C ARG A 27 13.64 9.48 17.26
N ASP A 28 12.67 10.11 17.93
CA ASP A 28 12.68 10.43 19.36
C ASP A 28 11.69 9.55 20.16
N ASP A 29 10.93 8.69 19.49
CA ASP A 29 9.99 7.77 20.16
C ASP A 29 10.78 6.68 20.91
N ASP A 30 10.12 5.87 21.73
CA ASP A 30 10.73 4.68 22.37
C ASP A 30 10.20 3.33 21.84
N GLU A 31 9.20 3.33 20.96
CA GLU A 31 8.58 2.12 20.39
C GLU A 31 9.48 1.39 19.39
N GLU A 32 9.66 0.07 19.56
CA GLU A 32 10.51 -0.77 18.69
C GLU A 32 9.97 -0.91 17.26
N ILE A 33 8.64 -0.89 17.11
CA ILE A 33 7.92 -0.99 15.84
C ILE A 33 7.10 0.28 15.64
N PHE A 34 7.18 0.88 14.45
CA PHE A 34 6.43 2.08 14.08
C PHE A 34 5.05 1.69 13.50
N CYS A 35 4.24 0.94 14.26
CA CYS A 35 2.94 0.40 13.79
C CYS A 35 1.92 1.49 13.41
N ASN A 36 2.18 2.75 13.78
CA ASN A 36 1.32 3.88 13.49
C ASN A 36 1.52 4.41 12.06
N ASP A 37 2.57 4.02 11.35
CA ASP A 37 2.80 4.50 9.98
C ASP A 37 3.08 3.36 8.98
N PRO A 38 2.15 2.41 8.81
CA PRO A 38 2.34 1.31 7.88
C PRO A 38 2.16 1.76 6.42
N LEU A 39 2.68 0.98 5.47
CA LEU A 39 2.41 1.15 4.05
C LEU A 39 1.50 0.06 3.52
N LEU A 40 0.59 0.43 2.64
CA LEU A 40 -0.09 -0.49 1.73
C LEU A 40 0.60 -0.43 0.36
N ILE A 41 0.96 -1.59 -0.17
CA ILE A 41 1.61 -1.76 -1.46
C ILE A 41 0.70 -2.55 -2.39
N ILE A 42 0.58 -2.12 -3.63
CA ILE A 42 -0.05 -2.89 -4.70
C ILE A 42 0.97 -3.13 -5.82
N GLU A 43 1.30 -4.39 -6.06
CA GLU A 43 2.00 -4.82 -7.27
C GLU A 43 0.96 -5.10 -8.35
N TYR A 44 0.77 -4.13 -9.25
CA TYR A 44 -0.28 -4.17 -10.27
C TYR A 44 0.00 -5.20 -11.37
N ASN A 45 -1.07 -5.90 -11.74
CA ASN A 45 -1.09 -6.80 -12.88
C ASN A 45 -1.77 -6.10 -14.07
N GLN A 46 -0.98 -5.67 -15.07
CA GLN A 46 -1.47 -4.87 -16.20
C GLN A 46 -2.64 -5.53 -16.97
N PRO A 47 -2.62 -6.84 -17.28
CA PRO A 47 -3.81 -7.54 -17.81
C PRO A 47 -5.08 -7.39 -16.96
N GLY A 48 -4.96 -7.37 -15.63
CA GLY A 48 -6.09 -7.20 -14.71
C GLY A 48 -6.67 -5.79 -14.75
N LEU A 49 -5.82 -4.78 -14.90
CA LEU A 49 -6.24 -3.39 -15.08
C LEU A 49 -6.95 -3.19 -16.44
N VAL A 50 -6.32 -3.67 -17.53
CA VAL A 50 -6.85 -3.54 -18.89
C VAL A 50 -8.20 -4.26 -19.06
N SER A 51 -8.32 -5.50 -18.58
CA SER A 51 -9.56 -6.27 -18.67
C SER A 51 -10.75 -5.63 -17.94
N ARG A 52 -10.47 -4.90 -16.84
CA ARG A 52 -11.49 -4.16 -16.07
C ARG A 52 -11.68 -2.72 -16.55
N ASN A 53 -10.90 -2.26 -17.52
CA ASN A 53 -10.89 -0.86 -17.98
C ASN A 53 -10.69 0.14 -16.82
N ILE A 54 -9.72 -0.15 -15.94
CA ILE A 54 -9.34 0.70 -14.81
C ILE A 54 -7.84 1.01 -14.86
N THR A 55 -7.42 2.01 -14.11
CA THR A 55 -6.03 2.44 -13.95
C THR A 55 -5.59 2.29 -12.49
N GLU A 56 -4.28 2.32 -12.26
CA GLU A 56 -3.70 2.38 -10.91
C GLU A 56 -4.27 3.56 -10.11
N ALA A 57 -4.54 4.69 -10.77
CA ALA A 57 -5.18 5.85 -10.15
C ALA A 57 -6.61 5.56 -9.66
N ASN A 58 -7.38 4.74 -10.38
CA ASN A 58 -8.71 4.35 -9.92
C ASN A 58 -8.63 3.54 -8.62
N VAL A 59 -7.69 2.59 -8.56
CA VAL A 59 -7.48 1.74 -7.38
C VAL A 59 -6.96 2.57 -6.19
N ALA A 60 -5.97 3.44 -6.42
CA ALA A 60 -5.48 4.34 -5.40
C ALA A 60 -6.54 5.34 -4.90
N ASN A 61 -7.49 5.75 -5.75
CA ASN A 61 -8.60 6.59 -5.33
C ASN A 61 -9.61 5.86 -4.43
N VAL A 62 -9.77 4.54 -4.56
CA VAL A 62 -10.55 3.75 -3.59
C VAL A 62 -9.90 3.84 -2.23
N ILE A 63 -8.59 3.56 -2.17
CA ILE A 63 -7.80 3.59 -0.93
C ILE A 63 -7.86 4.98 -0.27
N ARG A 64 -7.64 6.04 -1.05
CA ARG A 64 -7.63 7.41 -0.53
C ARG A 64 -9.01 7.92 -0.10
N ARG A 65 -10.09 7.20 -0.43
CA ARG A 65 -11.47 7.49 -0.01
C ARG A 65 -11.93 6.62 1.15
N THR A 66 -11.11 5.66 1.60
CA THR A 66 -11.38 4.86 2.79
C THR A 66 -11.63 5.78 3.99
N GLN A 67 -12.62 5.41 4.80
CA GLN A 67 -12.97 6.17 5.99
C GLN A 67 -11.74 6.33 6.89
N ASN A 68 -11.57 7.52 7.49
CA ASN A 68 -10.43 7.83 8.36
C ASN A 68 -9.05 7.79 7.68
N TYR A 69 -8.97 7.68 6.35
CA TYR A 69 -7.72 7.88 5.63
C TYR A 69 -7.25 9.33 5.76
N ILE A 70 -6.10 9.51 6.40
CA ILE A 70 -5.43 10.81 6.50
C ILE A 70 -4.18 10.73 5.62
N PRO A 71 -4.12 11.51 4.53
CA PRO A 71 -2.93 11.56 3.69
C PRO A 71 -1.73 12.01 4.51
N ILE A 72 -0.67 11.19 4.56
CA ILE A 72 0.59 11.64 5.13
C ILE A 72 1.20 12.67 4.17
N ALA A 73 1.25 13.92 4.62
CA ALA A 73 1.91 15.00 3.90
C ALA A 73 3.42 14.82 4.05
N PHE A 74 4.05 14.25 3.03
CA PHE A 74 5.50 14.16 2.96
C PHE A 74 6.09 15.58 2.79
N PRO A 75 7.04 16.03 3.65
CA PRO A 75 7.58 17.39 3.63
C PRO A 75 8.18 17.86 2.30
N LYS A 76 8.52 16.92 1.40
CA LYS A 76 8.98 17.25 0.06
C LYS A 76 7.77 17.48 -0.85
N GLN A 77 7.44 18.76 -1.05
CA GLN A 77 6.38 19.31 -1.91
C GLN A 77 6.39 18.87 -3.40
N HIS A 78 7.20 17.88 -3.79
CA HIS A 78 7.37 17.44 -5.18
C HIS A 78 7.30 15.93 -5.40
N LEU A 79 7.06 15.11 -4.37
CA LEU A 79 6.77 13.70 -4.59
C LEU A 79 5.30 13.53 -4.96
N GLN A 80 5.06 13.26 -6.24
CA GLN A 80 3.78 12.77 -6.69
C GLN A 80 3.43 11.54 -5.84
N GLN A 81 2.26 11.56 -5.18
CA GLN A 81 1.83 10.43 -4.37
C GLN A 81 1.77 9.18 -5.25
N SER A 82 2.51 8.14 -4.86
CA SER A 82 2.50 6.87 -5.57
C SER A 82 1.09 6.28 -5.53
N ASN A 83 0.68 5.65 -6.64
CA ASN A 83 -0.56 4.87 -6.71
C ASN A 83 -0.33 3.41 -6.28
N SER A 84 0.92 3.02 -6.05
CA SER A 84 1.32 1.65 -5.72
C SER A 84 1.87 1.53 -4.31
N VAL A 85 2.39 2.61 -3.71
CA VAL A 85 2.91 2.63 -2.33
C VAL A 85 2.24 3.78 -1.60
N ILE A 86 1.34 3.46 -0.67
CA ILE A 86 0.48 4.43 0.00
C ILE A 86 0.70 4.30 1.51
N ALA A 87 1.05 5.41 2.15
CA ALA A 87 1.29 5.46 3.59
C ALA A 87 0.00 5.73 4.35
N PHE A 88 -0.16 5.07 5.50
CA PHE A 88 -1.31 5.18 6.38
C PHE A 88 -0.86 5.62 7.77
N ASN A 89 -1.81 6.07 8.59
CA ASN A 89 -1.61 6.47 9.98
C ASN A 89 -2.08 5.40 11.00
N SER A 90 -2.57 4.25 10.53
CA SER A 90 -2.93 3.11 11.38
C SER A 90 -3.12 1.84 10.56
N MET A 91 -2.92 0.68 11.21
CA MET A 91 -3.27 -0.63 10.63
C MET A 91 -4.78 -0.80 10.44
N GLN A 92 -5.61 -0.22 11.29
CA GLN A 92 -7.07 -0.28 11.15
C GLN A 92 -7.53 0.33 9.83
N THR A 93 -7.00 1.50 9.46
CA THR A 93 -7.34 2.15 8.19
C THR A 93 -6.87 1.34 6.99
N ILE A 94 -5.76 0.59 7.11
CA ILE A 94 -5.32 -0.36 6.08
C ILE A 94 -6.33 -1.49 5.90
N ASP A 95 -6.81 -2.08 7.00
CA ASP A 95 -7.78 -3.18 6.94
C ASP A 95 -9.11 -2.70 6.31
N GLU A 96 -9.54 -1.48 6.63
CA GLU A 96 -10.70 -0.85 5.98
C GLU A 96 -10.47 -0.64 4.47
N ALA A 97 -9.28 -0.18 4.06
CA ALA A 97 -8.95 0.01 2.65
C ALA A 97 -8.89 -1.31 1.87
N ILE A 98 -8.33 -2.36 2.46
CA ILE A 98 -8.30 -3.71 1.86
C ILE A 98 -9.72 -4.25 1.68
N ARG A 99 -10.59 -4.06 2.67
CA ARG A 99 -12.00 -4.42 2.57
C ARG A 99 -12.70 -3.66 1.45
N ASP A 100 -12.45 -2.36 1.31
CA ASP A 100 -13.03 -1.55 0.24
C ASP A 100 -12.56 -2.01 -1.15
N LEU A 101 -11.26 -2.32 -1.29
CA LEU A 101 -10.70 -2.91 -2.51
C LEU A 101 -11.37 -4.24 -2.86
N TYR A 102 -11.53 -5.13 -1.87
CA TYR A 102 -12.22 -6.40 -2.05
C TYR A 102 -13.65 -6.18 -2.55
N ASN A 103 -14.44 -5.34 -1.88
CA ASN A 103 -15.83 -5.10 -2.24
C ASN A 103 -16.01 -4.48 -3.63
N ILE A 104 -15.00 -3.78 -4.14
CA ILE A 104 -15.09 -3.09 -5.44
C ILE A 104 -14.54 -3.93 -6.59
N TYR A 105 -13.47 -4.71 -6.35
CA TYR A 105 -12.69 -5.31 -7.44
C TYR A 105 -12.64 -6.83 -7.43
N HIS A 106 -13.01 -7.48 -6.33
CA HIS A 106 -12.99 -8.93 -6.23
C HIS A 106 -14.05 -9.56 -7.16
N ASN A 107 -13.64 -10.52 -7.98
CA ASN A 107 -14.43 -11.18 -9.03
C ASN A 107 -15.73 -11.79 -8.51
N THR A 108 -15.72 -12.40 -7.32
CA THR A 108 -16.96 -12.96 -6.75
C THR A 108 -17.98 -11.88 -6.40
N VAL A 109 -17.52 -10.69 -5.99
CA VAL A 109 -18.39 -9.55 -5.67
C VAL A 109 -18.94 -8.89 -6.92
N ILE A 110 -18.10 -8.70 -7.95
CA ILE A 110 -18.52 -8.07 -9.21
C ILE A 110 -19.17 -9.04 -10.20
N GLY A 111 -19.20 -10.34 -9.89
CA GLY A 111 -19.78 -11.39 -10.73
C GLY A 111 -19.06 -11.58 -12.08
N ARG A 112 -17.74 -11.41 -12.13
CA ARG A 112 -16.92 -11.54 -13.36
C ARG A 112 -15.76 -12.50 -13.12
N LEU A 113 -15.11 -12.96 -14.19
CA LEU A 113 -13.88 -13.77 -14.12
C LEU A 113 -12.76 -13.05 -14.87
N ASN A 114 -12.27 -11.96 -14.29
CA ASN A 114 -11.20 -11.16 -14.88
C ASN A 114 -9.84 -11.56 -14.26
N PRO A 115 -8.72 -11.49 -15.00
CA PRO A 115 -7.38 -11.66 -14.42
C PRO A 115 -7.20 -10.77 -13.18
N ILE A 116 -6.59 -11.20 -12.07
CA ILE A 116 -6.51 -10.38 -10.84
C ILE A 116 -5.89 -8.99 -11.08
N VAL A 117 -6.34 -7.97 -10.35
CA VAL A 117 -5.85 -6.57 -10.49
C VAL A 117 -4.38 -6.42 -10.07
N GLY A 118 -3.92 -7.22 -9.11
CA GLY A 118 -2.57 -7.16 -8.58
C GLY A 118 -2.40 -8.03 -7.35
N ARG A 119 -1.32 -7.81 -6.61
CA ARG A 119 -1.07 -8.39 -5.28
C ARG A 119 -0.94 -7.28 -4.25
N VAL A 120 -1.44 -7.52 -3.04
CA VAL A 120 -1.52 -6.51 -1.98
C VAL A 120 -0.59 -6.89 -0.84
N TYR A 121 0.25 -5.96 -0.41
CA TYR A 121 1.16 -6.16 0.72
C TYR A 121 1.03 -5.04 1.73
N VAL A 122 1.28 -5.37 3.00
CA VAL A 122 1.38 -4.41 4.09
C VAL A 122 2.82 -4.42 4.59
N VAL A 123 3.39 -3.23 4.78
CA VAL A 123 4.74 -3.03 5.31
C VAL A 123 4.68 -2.33 6.65
N GLU A 124 5.32 -2.93 7.65
CA GLU A 124 5.45 -2.40 9.01
C GLU A 124 6.92 -2.09 9.29
N PHE A 125 7.24 -0.84 9.62
CA PHE A 125 8.62 -0.41 9.85
C PHE A 125 9.07 -0.64 11.29
N ARG A 126 10.37 -0.91 11.45
CA ARG A 126 11.03 -1.10 12.75
C ARG A 126 12.23 -0.16 12.91
N ARG A 127 12.65 0.12 14.15
CA ARG A 127 13.80 1.00 14.45
C ARG A 127 15.11 0.59 13.77
N ALA A 128 15.40 -0.70 13.71
CA ALA A 128 16.69 -1.25 13.26
C ALA A 128 16.95 -1.16 11.74
N ASN A 129 16.30 -0.22 11.04
CA ASN A 129 16.31 -0.11 9.57
C ASN A 129 15.79 -1.38 8.88
N THR A 130 14.91 -2.10 9.57
CA THR A 130 14.22 -3.30 9.09
C THR A 130 12.74 -2.99 8.93
N PHE A 131 12.06 -3.78 8.11
CA PHE A 131 10.60 -3.81 8.05
C PHE A 131 10.14 -5.25 7.99
N GLU A 132 8.85 -5.45 8.27
CA GLU A 132 8.15 -6.68 7.94
C GLU A 132 7.19 -6.45 6.78
N VAL A 133 7.06 -7.46 5.93
CA VAL A 133 6.11 -7.46 4.81
C VAL A 133 5.17 -8.63 4.99
N SER A 134 3.87 -8.36 4.93
CA SER A 134 2.84 -9.39 4.88
C SER A 134 1.99 -9.23 3.63
N GLU A 135 1.79 -10.31 2.89
CA GLU A 135 0.83 -10.33 1.77
C GLU A 135 -0.59 -10.50 2.31
N ARG A 136 -1.53 -9.79 1.70
CA ARG A 136 -2.97 -9.93 1.90
C ARG A 136 -3.53 -10.66 0.70
N PHE A 137 -3.80 -11.95 0.88
CA PHE A 137 -4.23 -12.83 -0.18
C PHE A 137 -5.68 -12.59 -0.59
N HIS A 138 -6.01 -12.94 -1.84
CA HIS A 138 -7.37 -12.99 -2.38
C HIS A 138 -8.14 -11.65 -2.38
N VAL A 139 -7.44 -10.51 -2.33
CA VAL A 139 -8.09 -9.19 -2.36
C VAL A 139 -8.79 -8.93 -3.71
N PHE A 140 -8.20 -9.38 -4.82
CA PHE A 140 -8.68 -9.10 -6.19
C PHE A 140 -9.11 -10.33 -6.99
N ASP A 141 -9.09 -11.49 -6.34
CA ASP A 141 -9.41 -12.79 -6.93
C ASP A 141 -10.78 -12.86 -7.56
#